data_AF-A0A1G7SRI8-F1
#
_entry.id   AF-A0A1G7SRI8-F1
#
_cell.length_a   1.000
_cell.length_b   1.000
_cell.length_c   1.000
_cell.angle_alpha   90.00
_cell.angle_beta   90.00
_cell.angle_gamma   90.00
#
_symmetry.space_group_name_H-M   'P 1'
#
loop_
_entity.id
_entity.type
_entity.pdbx_description
1 polymer ?
#
loop_
_entity_poly.entity_id
_entity_poly.type
_entity_poly.pdbx_seq_one_letter_code
_entity_poly.pdbx_strand_id
1 'polypeptide(L)'
;MDLGLGSDVTVLVLFSCHCFSHSFQWDERPRHAIPAHEIYYDGKGRRVLDPQRYELSRRFLRHIVSNLSNRHITVADEKQPNFVTLEQMNADGTTSLYAIFFEVKKDNSRRRRLMLRVQSAYVLDHGLTRDVR
;
A
#
# COMPACT_ATOMS: atom_id res chain seq x y z
N MET A 1 3.64 34.49 -5.46
CA MET A 1 5.04 34.66 -5.88
C MET A 1 5.79 33.45 -5.34
N ASP A 2 5.98 32.44 -6.18
CA ASP A 2 6.80 31.28 -5.86
C ASP A 2 8.27 31.71 -6.02
N LEU A 3 9.06 31.62 -4.94
CA LEU A 3 10.39 32.23 -4.87
C LEU A 3 11.46 31.44 -5.65
N GLY A 4 11.10 30.39 -6.40
CA GLY A 4 12.05 29.65 -7.25
C GLY A 4 13.21 28.99 -6.51
N LEU A 5 13.21 29.02 -5.17
CA LEU A 5 14.15 28.34 -4.30
C LEU A 5 13.67 26.90 -4.16
N GLY A 6 13.87 26.12 -5.22
CA GLY A 6 13.60 24.68 -5.25
C GLY A 6 14.04 24.05 -3.93
N SER A 7 13.07 23.59 -3.15
CA SER A 7 13.35 22.98 -1.87
C SER A 7 13.39 21.47 -2.10
N ASP A 8 14.58 20.89 -2.09
CA ASP A 8 14.69 19.44 -2.13
C ASP A 8 14.03 18.85 -0.87
N VAL A 9 13.04 17.99 -1.10
CA VAL A 9 12.35 17.22 -0.06
C VAL A 9 12.74 15.77 -0.23
N THR A 10 13.30 15.17 0.82
CA THR A 10 13.56 13.74 0.84
C THR A 10 12.30 12.99 1.25
N VAL A 11 11.88 11.99 0.46
CA VAL A 11 10.78 11.10 0.84
C VAL A 11 11.35 9.75 1.26
N LEU A 12 11.22 9.39 2.54
CA LEU A 12 11.48 8.04 3.00
C LEU A 12 10.23 7.19 2.77
N VAL A 13 10.37 6.14 1.98
CA VAL A 13 9.30 5.18 1.73
C VAL A 13 9.45 3.96 2.64
N LEU A 14 8.38 3.59 3.32
CA LEU A 14 8.30 2.39 4.16
C LEU A 14 7.17 1.48 3.66
N PHE A 15 7.46 0.20 3.46
CA PHE A 15 6.47 -0.80 3.08
C PHE A 15 6.07 -1.64 4.30
N SER A 16 4.78 -1.62 4.62
CA SER A 16 4.21 -2.52 5.62
C SER A 16 4.18 -3.97 5.13
N CYS A 17 4.25 -4.95 6.04
CA CYS A 17 4.13 -6.35 5.66
C CYS A 17 2.75 -6.70 5.09
N HIS A 18 1.73 -5.87 5.33
CA HIS A 18 0.38 -6.00 4.77
C HIS A 18 0.37 -5.87 3.23
N CYS A 19 1.44 -5.35 2.63
CA CYS A 19 1.61 -5.33 1.18
C CYS A 19 1.82 -6.74 0.58
N PHE A 20 2.29 -7.70 1.37
CA PHE A 20 2.56 -9.07 0.90
C PHE A 20 1.91 -10.15 1.78
N SER A 21 1.04 -9.76 2.70
CA SER A 21 0.38 -10.67 3.64
C SER A 21 -1.08 -10.30 3.87
N HIS A 22 -1.91 -11.31 4.17
CA HIS A 22 -3.30 -11.12 4.60
C HIS A 22 -3.50 -11.54 6.06
N SER A 23 -4.68 -11.23 6.61
CA SER A 23 -5.06 -11.65 7.96
C SER A 23 -5.38 -13.14 7.98
N PHE A 24 -5.09 -13.85 9.08
CA PHE A 24 -5.48 -15.25 9.27
C PHE A 24 -6.97 -15.53 9.05
N GLN A 25 -7.84 -14.53 9.23
CA GLN A 25 -9.29 -14.68 8.99
C GLN A 25 -9.65 -14.82 7.51
N TRP A 26 -8.74 -14.43 6.61
CA TRP A 26 -8.90 -14.46 5.17
C TRP A 26 -8.06 -15.56 4.51
N ASP A 27 -7.33 -16.37 5.28
CA ASP A 27 -6.62 -17.53 4.76
C ASP A 27 -7.59 -18.71 4.70
N GLU A 28 -7.72 -19.33 3.54
CA GLU A 28 -8.62 -20.48 3.33
C GLU A 28 -8.07 -21.76 3.98
N ARG A 29 -6.77 -21.80 4.29
CA ARG A 29 -6.13 -22.96 4.90
C ARG A 29 -6.42 -22.99 6.40
N PRO A 30 -6.62 -24.18 6.99
CA PRO A 30 -6.73 -24.29 8.43
C PRO A 30 -5.41 -23.89 9.09
N ARG A 31 -5.48 -23.22 10.26
CA ARG A 31 -4.30 -22.63 10.93
C ARG A 31 -3.13 -23.59 11.15
N HIS A 32 -3.41 -24.85 11.43
CA HIS A 32 -2.37 -25.87 11.67
C HIS A 32 -1.65 -26.30 10.39
N ALA A 33 -2.23 -26.05 9.21
CA ALA A 33 -1.65 -26.36 7.92
C ALA A 33 -0.80 -25.21 7.35
N ILE A 34 -0.82 -24.02 7.97
CA ILE A 34 -0.05 -22.86 7.52
C ILE A 34 1.39 -23.01 8.03
N PRO A 35 2.39 -23.09 7.13
CA PRO A 35 3.79 -23.22 7.53
C PRO A 35 4.27 -22.03 8.36
N ALA A 36 5.06 -22.28 9.41
CA ALA A 36 5.54 -21.22 10.29
C ALA A 36 6.37 -20.14 9.57
N HIS A 37 7.06 -20.50 8.48
CA HIS A 37 7.86 -19.57 7.68
C HIS A 37 7.02 -18.62 6.81
N GLU A 38 5.72 -18.88 6.65
CA GLU A 38 4.78 -17.98 5.99
C GLU A 38 4.12 -16.99 6.97
N ILE A 39 4.39 -17.12 8.28
CA ILE A 39 3.74 -16.32 9.32
C ILE A 39 4.64 -15.15 9.72
N TYR A 40 4.14 -13.93 9.54
CA TYR A 40 4.80 -12.69 9.92
C TYR A 40 4.14 -12.04 11.12
N TYR A 41 4.92 -11.42 11.99
CA TYR A 41 4.41 -10.58 13.08
C TYR A 41 4.77 -9.12 12.83
N ASP A 42 3.76 -8.25 12.76
CA ASP A 42 3.92 -6.83 12.42
C ASP A 42 3.99 -5.91 13.65
N GLY A 43 4.12 -6.49 14.85
CA GLY A 43 4.05 -5.78 16.13
C GLY A 43 2.63 -5.59 16.67
N LYS A 44 1.59 -5.80 15.85
CA LYS A 44 0.17 -5.68 16.24
C LYS A 44 -0.59 -6.99 16.11
N GLY A 45 -0.21 -7.84 15.18
CA GLY A 45 -0.85 -9.12 14.90
C GLY A 45 0.01 -10.03 14.04
N ARG A 46 -0.41 -11.30 13.96
CA ARG A 46 0.18 -12.26 13.04
C ARG A 46 -0.55 -12.21 11.69
N ARG A 47 0.19 -12.35 10.62
CA ARG A 47 -0.28 -12.31 9.24
C ARG A 47 0.33 -13.45 8.44
N VAL A 48 -0.33 -13.86 7.36
CA VAL A 48 0.12 -14.97 6.54
C VAL A 48 0.56 -14.46 5.18
N LEU A 49 1.66 -15.00 4.66
CA LEU A 49 2.15 -14.71 3.31
C LEU A 49 1.03 -14.93 2.29
N ASP A 50 0.85 -13.94 1.43
CA ASP A 50 -0.06 -14.02 0.30
C ASP A 50 0.79 -13.99 -0.97
N PRO A 51 0.94 -15.14 -1.68
CA PRO A 51 1.80 -15.23 -2.85
C PRO A 51 1.45 -14.23 -3.95
N GLN A 52 0.15 -13.96 -4.16
CA GLN A 52 -0.31 -13.01 -5.16
C GLN A 52 0.09 -11.58 -4.76
N ARG A 53 -0.21 -11.17 -3.54
CA ARG A 53 0.19 -9.85 -3.03
C ARG A 53 1.70 -9.66 -3.04
N TYR A 54 2.47 -10.70 -2.69
CA TYR A 54 3.93 -10.68 -2.71
C TYR A 54 4.46 -10.41 -4.12
N GLU A 55 3.97 -11.16 -5.12
CA GLU A 55 4.41 -11.02 -6.49
C GLU A 55 4.04 -9.65 -7.09
N LEU A 56 2.80 -9.21 -6.88
CA LEU A 56 2.35 -7.88 -7.32
C LEU A 56 3.12 -6.75 -6.64
N SER A 57 3.40 -6.89 -5.34
CA SER A 57 4.22 -5.93 -4.60
C SER A 57 5.62 -5.81 -5.19
N ARG A 58 6.27 -6.94 -5.48
CA ARG A 58 7.61 -6.95 -6.10
C ARG A 58 7.61 -6.32 -7.49
N ARG A 59 6.59 -6.62 -8.29
CA ARG A 59 6.51 -6.19 -9.68
C ARG A 59 6.17 -4.71 -9.83
N PHE A 60 5.20 -4.20 -9.07
CA PHE A 60 4.60 -2.90 -9.34
C PHE A 60 4.91 -1.82 -8.31
N LEU A 61 5.04 -2.20 -7.04
CA LEU A 61 4.89 -1.25 -5.93
C LEU A 61 6.01 -0.20 -5.90
N ARG A 62 7.25 -0.60 -6.20
CA ARG A 62 8.37 0.35 -6.34
C ARG A 62 8.11 1.37 -7.46
N HIS A 63 7.72 0.89 -8.64
CA HIS A 63 7.49 1.76 -9.80
C HIS A 63 6.33 2.73 -9.55
N ILE A 64 5.22 2.24 -8.98
CA ILE A 64 4.06 3.06 -8.64
C ILE A 64 4.45 4.15 -7.63
N VAL A 65 5.16 3.79 -6.55
CA VAL A 65 5.54 4.76 -5.52
C VAL A 65 6.52 5.81 -6.04
N SER A 66 7.48 5.42 -6.88
CA SER A 66 8.40 6.37 -7.53
C SER A 66 7.71 7.34 -8.50
N ASN A 67 6.51 7.00 -8.99
CA ASN A 67 5.76 7.83 -9.93
C ASN A 67 4.52 8.50 -9.32
N LEU A 68 4.36 8.51 -7.98
CA LEU A 68 3.16 9.05 -7.33
C LEU A 68 2.83 10.50 -7.71
N SER A 69 3.84 11.34 -7.99
CA SER A 69 3.63 12.73 -8.41
C SER A 69 2.82 12.86 -9.70
N ASN A 70 2.81 11.82 -10.53
CA ASN A 70 2.18 11.80 -11.85
C ASN A 70 0.91 10.93 -11.85
N ARG A 71 0.45 10.47 -10.68
CA ARG A 71 -0.68 9.55 -10.55
C ARG A 71 -1.87 10.23 -9.91
N HIS A 72 -3.06 9.77 -10.27
CA HIS A 72 -4.27 10.11 -9.55
C HIS A 72 -4.23 9.51 -8.13
N ILE A 73 -4.47 10.35 -7.13
CA ILE A 73 -4.48 10.00 -5.71
C ILE A 73 -5.80 10.48 -5.11
N THR A 74 -6.52 9.58 -4.46
CA THR A 74 -7.79 9.87 -3.78
C THR A 74 -7.61 9.74 -2.27
N VAL A 75 -8.40 10.47 -1.50
CA VAL A 75 -8.51 10.28 -0.04
C VAL A 75 -9.43 9.08 0.24
N ALA A 76 -8.91 8.07 0.94
CA ALA A 76 -9.66 6.86 1.27
C ALA A 76 -10.50 7.01 2.56
N ASP A 77 -10.06 7.85 3.49
CA ASP A 77 -10.80 8.22 4.71
C ASP A 77 -10.53 9.71 4.99
N GLU A 78 -11.57 10.53 5.15
CA GLU A 78 -11.39 11.97 5.43
C GLU A 78 -11.00 12.23 6.90
N LYS A 79 -11.26 11.28 7.81
CA LYS A 79 -10.95 11.40 9.24
C LYS A 79 -9.50 11.00 9.56
N GLN A 80 -8.86 10.23 8.69
CA GLN A 80 -7.45 9.87 8.77
C GLN A 80 -6.83 9.99 7.39
N PRO A 81 -5.73 10.74 7.17
CA PRO A 81 -5.14 10.95 5.84
C PRO A 81 -4.49 9.68 5.29
N ASN A 82 -5.33 8.72 4.92
CA ASN A 82 -5.00 7.52 4.18
C ASN A 82 -5.39 7.80 2.73
N PHE A 83 -4.41 7.71 1.85
CA PHE A 83 -4.53 7.96 0.44
C PHE A 83 -4.55 6.64 -0.31
N VAL A 84 -5.17 6.63 -1.48
CA VAL A 84 -5.18 5.49 -2.38
C VAL A 84 -4.80 5.92 -3.79
N THR A 85 -3.97 5.11 -4.45
CA THR A 85 -3.78 5.13 -5.90
C THR A 85 -4.05 3.74 -6.45
N LEU A 86 -4.48 3.66 -7.70
CA LEU A 86 -4.93 2.43 -8.36
C LEU A 86 -4.09 2.18 -9.61
N GLU A 87 -3.71 0.94 -9.87
CA GLU A 87 -3.08 0.48 -11.11
C GLU A 87 -4.01 -0.52 -11.79
N GLN A 88 -4.32 -0.29 -13.08
CA GLN A 88 -5.13 -1.22 -13.86
C GLN A 88 -4.27 -2.42 -14.28
N MET A 89 -4.74 -3.64 -13.99
CA MET A 89 -3.94 -4.84 -14.21
C MET A 89 -4.18 -5.55 -15.53
N ASN A 90 -5.36 -5.39 -16.12
CA ASN A 90 -5.72 -6.06 -17.36
C ASN A 90 -5.87 -5.04 -18.51
N ALA A 91 -5.24 -5.35 -19.64
CA ALA A 91 -5.31 -4.54 -20.86
C ALA A 91 -6.66 -4.66 -21.60
N ASP A 92 -7.45 -5.68 -21.25
CA ASP A 92 -8.76 -5.98 -21.84
C ASP A 92 -9.93 -5.19 -21.21
N GLY A 93 -9.64 -4.31 -20.24
CA GLY A 93 -10.65 -3.50 -19.57
C GLY A 93 -11.40 -4.20 -18.45
N THR A 94 -11.06 -5.45 -18.10
CA THR A 94 -11.61 -6.09 -16.90
C THR A 94 -11.14 -5.40 -15.61
N THR A 95 -12.00 -5.37 -14.60
CA THR A 95 -11.93 -4.46 -13.44
C THR A 95 -10.96 -4.91 -12.33
N SER A 96 -9.87 -5.60 -12.65
CA SER A 96 -8.85 -5.92 -11.64
C SER A 96 -7.99 -4.69 -11.39
N LEU A 97 -8.29 -3.97 -10.31
CA LEU A 97 -7.55 -2.79 -9.88
C LEU A 97 -6.61 -3.17 -8.74
N TYR A 98 -5.31 -2.97 -8.94
CA TYR A 98 -4.34 -3.08 -7.86
C TYR A 98 -4.36 -1.77 -7.07
N ALA A 99 -4.89 -1.83 -5.84
CA ALA A 99 -5.03 -0.68 -4.96
C ALA A 99 -3.85 -0.59 -4.00
N ILE A 100 -3.31 0.63 -3.84
CA ILE A 100 -2.17 0.92 -2.98
C ILE A 100 -2.59 2.00 -2.00
N PHE A 101 -2.69 1.63 -0.73
CA PHE A 101 -3.07 2.53 0.37
C PHE A 101 -1.82 3.01 1.09
N PHE A 102 -1.72 4.31 1.34
CA PHE A 102 -0.56 4.91 1.97
C PHE A 102 -0.89 6.17 2.77
N GLU A 103 -0.10 6.43 3.80
CA GLU A 103 -0.13 7.67 4.56
C GLU A 103 1.14 8.49 4.32
N VAL A 104 1.03 9.81 4.39
CA VAL A 104 2.18 10.73 4.31
C VAL A 104 2.20 11.62 5.54
N LYS A 105 3.36 11.68 6.20
CA LYS A 105 3.58 12.53 7.38
C LYS A 105 4.90 13.29 7.25
N LYS A 106 4.94 14.52 7.77
CA LYS A 106 6.21 15.24 7.91
C LYS A 106 7.06 14.54 8.97
N ASP A 107 8.34 14.36 8.68
CA ASP A 107 9.31 13.90 9.66
C ASP A 107 9.70 15.10 10.55
N ASN A 108 9.08 15.19 11.72
CA ASN A 108 9.33 16.30 12.64
C ASN A 108 10.76 16.29 13.22
N SER A 109 11.50 15.18 13.08
CA SER A 109 12.87 15.03 13.57
C SER A 109 13.93 15.46 12.55
N ARG A 110 13.59 15.56 11.27
CA ARG A 110 14.52 15.93 10.19
C ARG A 110 13.91 16.98 9.27
N ARG A 111 14.59 18.12 9.11
CA ARG A 111 14.15 19.18 8.18
C ARG A 111 13.98 18.62 6.77
N ARG A 112 12.91 19.04 6.09
CA ARG A 112 12.61 18.74 4.68
C ARG A 112 12.50 17.25 4.35
N ARG A 113 11.96 16.45 5.27
CA ARG A 113 11.70 15.03 5.03
C ARG A 113 10.24 14.66 5.22
N LEU A 114 9.73 13.86 4.30
CA LEU A 114 8.43 13.22 4.39
C LEU A 114 8.63 11.72 4.61
N MET A 115 7.77 11.13 5.43
CA MET A 115 7.62 9.68 5.55
C MET A 115 6.37 9.28 4.80
N LEU A 116 6.55 8.48 3.76
CA LEU A 116 5.47 7.81 3.04
C LEU A 116 5.43 6.36 3.50
N ARG A 117 4.36 5.96 4.18
CA ARG A 117 4.16 4.57 4.60
C ARG A 117 3.07 3.96 3.75
N VAL A 118 3.45 2.98 2.93
CA VAL A 118 2.47 2.12 2.26
C VAL A 118 1.90 1.16 3.29
N GLN A 119 0.62 1.33 3.58
CA GLN A 119 -0.08 0.57 4.61
C GLN A 119 -0.49 -0.80 4.10
N SER A 120 -0.95 -0.90 2.85
CA SER A 120 -1.35 -2.17 2.22
C SER A 120 -1.42 -2.03 0.70
N ALA A 121 -1.27 -3.13 -0.02
CA ALA A 121 -1.51 -3.19 -1.44
C ALA A 121 -2.11 -4.55 -1.84
N TYR A 122 -3.17 -4.56 -2.65
CA TYR A 122 -3.87 -5.77 -3.07
C TYR A 122 -4.83 -5.49 -4.24
N VAL A 123 -5.24 -6.55 -4.94
CA VAL A 123 -6.21 -6.47 -6.04
C VAL A 123 -7.63 -6.31 -5.49
N LEU A 124 -8.41 -5.46 -6.14
CA LEU A 124 -9.84 -5.31 -5.94
C LEU A 124 -10.55 -5.91 -7.15
N ASP A 125 -11.24 -7.03 -6.96
CA ASP A 125 -11.95 -7.73 -8.04
C ASP A 125 -13.24 -7.03 -8.48
N HIS A 126 -13.72 -6.05 -7.69
CA HIS A 126 -14.93 -5.27 -7.96
C HIS A 126 -14.71 -3.74 -7.84
N GLY A 127 -13.46 -3.29 -7.91
CA GLY A 127 -13.09 -1.89 -7.69
C GLY A 127 -13.20 -1.44 -6.23
N LEU A 128 -13.09 -0.11 -5.99
CA LEU A 128 -13.34 0.48 -4.68
C LEU A 128 -14.85 0.54 -4.44
N THR A 129 -15.46 -0.56 -3.99
CA THR A 129 -16.78 -0.45 -3.34
C THR A 129 -16.61 0.44 -2.12
N ARG A 130 -17.48 1.45 -2.01
CA ARG A 130 -17.50 2.42 -0.92
C ARG A 130 -18.04 1.80 0.37
N ASP A 131 -17.77 0.52 0.62
CA ASP A 131 -18.21 -0.18 1.81
C ASP A 131 -17.01 -0.41 2.72
N VAL A 132 -16.63 0.67 3.43
CA VAL A 132 -15.80 0.57 4.61
C VAL A 132 -16.67 0.96 5.81
N ARG A 133 -17.21 -0.11 6.43
CA ARG A 133 -17.97 -0.20 7.68
C ARG A 133 -19.46 0.08 7.64
#